data_AF-A0A7Y0B3D5-F1
#
_entry.id   AF-A0A7Y0B3D5-F1
#
_cell.length_a   1.000
_cell.length_b   1.000
_cell.length_c   1.000
_cell.angle_alpha   90.00
_cell.angle_beta   90.00
_cell.angle_gamma   90.00
#
_symmetry.space_group_name_H-M   'P 1'
#
loop_
_entity.id
_entity.type
_entity.pdbx_description
1 polymer ?
#
loop_
_entity_poly.entity_id
_entity_poly.type
_entity_poly.pdbx_seq_one_letter_code
_entity_poly.pdbx_strand_id
1 'polypeptide(L)'
;MTVMFGRTCGRAYVWAGVSLAALVGVSGCTGSPSYEIPETLCGRSIEPASLRPLLSDGRKVVGKEQDRDEKFVRCAIFVDKDAVLMISEYRDHHRFDIAEYKKERHVTEDPVDSKVPGESVIYDGGFVSMNPCPARGEKSNYILDITLTRSPEDGKRLRKELEAFAASYLPEGLKAMGCVK
;
A
#
# COMPACT_ATOMS: atom_id res chain seq x y z
N MET A 1 7.32 21.06 46.52
CA MET A 1 7.22 19.79 45.76
C MET A 1 8.28 19.81 44.67
N THR A 2 9.32 19.00 44.89
CA THR A 2 10.38 18.53 43.97
C THR A 2 9.71 17.97 42.69
N VAL A 3 10.25 18.08 41.47
CA VAL A 3 11.45 17.38 40.97
C VAL A 3 12.12 18.16 39.81
N MET A 4 13.41 18.45 39.97
CA MET A 4 14.38 18.72 38.90
C MET A 4 14.82 17.39 38.25
N PHE A 5 14.95 17.35 36.93
CA PHE A 5 15.92 16.46 36.28
C PHE A 5 16.71 17.26 35.24
N GLY A 6 17.92 17.64 35.63
CA GLY A 6 18.93 18.16 34.72
C GLY A 6 19.70 17.03 34.04
N ARG A 7 20.36 17.38 32.94
CA ARG A 7 21.74 16.94 32.68
C ARG A 7 22.38 17.84 31.63
N THR A 8 23.18 18.75 32.14
CA THR A 8 24.13 19.62 31.45
C THR A 8 25.18 18.79 30.68
N CYS A 9 25.49 19.25 29.46
CA CYS A 9 26.67 18.84 28.69
C CYS A 9 27.95 19.08 29.50
N GLY A 10 28.56 18.01 30.00
CA GLY A 10 29.89 18.03 30.61
C GLY A 10 30.97 17.98 29.54
N ARG A 11 31.70 19.07 29.39
CA ARG A 11 32.91 19.20 28.56
C ARG A 11 34.10 18.66 29.39
N ALA A 12 34.72 17.56 28.95
CA ALA A 12 35.91 17.00 29.57
C ALA A 12 37.10 17.09 28.60
N TYR A 13 38.10 17.86 28.98
CA TYR A 13 39.46 17.83 28.42
C TYR A 13 40.26 16.79 29.18
N VAL A 14 40.84 15.77 28.52
CA VAL A 14 42.01 15.03 28.99
C VAL A 14 42.88 14.60 27.80
N TRP A 15 44.19 14.78 27.96
CA TRP A 15 45.30 14.52 27.04
C TRP A 15 45.67 13.03 26.88
N ALA A 16 46.23 12.73 25.69
CA ALA A 16 47.30 11.78 25.34
C ALA A 16 47.23 10.28 25.74
N GLY A 17 47.23 9.43 24.70
CA GLY A 17 48.07 8.23 24.64
C GLY A 17 47.38 6.87 24.61
N VAL A 18 47.81 6.02 23.65
CA VAL A 18 47.59 4.57 23.48
C VAL A 18 46.44 4.17 22.52
N SER A 19 46.86 3.74 21.33
CA SER A 19 46.05 3.06 20.32
C SER A 19 45.54 1.71 20.82
N LEU A 20 44.22 1.50 20.79
CA LEU A 20 43.60 0.18 20.82
C LEU A 20 42.37 0.20 19.90
N ALA A 21 42.34 -0.74 18.97
CA ALA A 21 41.29 -0.90 17.96
C ALA A 21 39.90 -1.08 18.59
N ALA A 22 38.89 -0.40 18.03
CA ALA A 22 37.49 -0.71 18.27
C ALA A 22 36.70 -0.60 16.95
N LEU A 23 36.47 -1.77 16.34
CA LEU A 23 35.41 -2.02 15.37
C LEU A 23 34.05 -1.81 16.05
N VAL A 24 33.32 -0.75 15.72
CA VAL A 24 31.86 -0.64 15.89
C VAL A 24 31.45 0.46 14.89
N GLY A 25 30.60 0.28 13.90
CA GLY A 25 29.54 -0.67 13.63
C GLY A 25 28.60 0.15 12.72
N VAL A 26 28.38 -0.31 11.49
CA VAL A 26 27.49 0.37 10.56
C VAL A 26 26.09 0.28 11.14
N SER A 27 25.62 1.33 11.81
CA SER A 27 24.20 1.46 12.15
C SER A 27 23.47 1.86 10.87
N GLY A 28 23.22 0.89 10.00
CA GLY A 28 22.17 1.02 9.01
C GLY A 28 20.86 1.16 9.78
N CYS A 29 20.29 2.36 9.78
CA CYS A 29 18.93 2.59 10.26
C CYS A 29 17.97 1.83 9.33
N THR A 30 17.74 0.55 9.59
CA THR A 30 16.58 -0.15 9.07
C THR A 30 15.43 0.16 10.00
N GLY A 31 14.88 1.37 9.86
CA GLY A 31 13.62 1.74 10.48
C GLY A 31 12.53 0.85 9.90
N SER A 32 12.17 -0.20 10.62
CA SER A 32 10.93 -0.91 10.34
C SER A 32 9.78 -0.03 10.87
N PRO A 33 8.66 0.14 10.15
CA PRO A 33 7.55 0.94 10.64
C PRO A 33 7.09 0.41 12.02
N SER A 34 7.08 1.27 13.03
CA SER A 34 6.88 0.87 14.43
C SER A 34 5.41 0.68 14.83
N TYR A 35 4.50 0.75 13.86
CA TYR A 35 3.07 0.70 14.10
C TYR A 35 2.46 -0.64 13.71
N GLU A 36 1.41 -1.01 14.43
CA GLU A 36 0.57 -2.14 14.11
C GLU A 36 -0.32 -1.80 12.91
N ILE A 37 -0.35 -2.70 11.93
CA ILE A 37 -1.23 -2.61 10.77
C ILE A 37 -2.49 -3.39 11.13
N PRO A 38 -3.69 -2.77 11.10
CA PRO A 38 -4.92 -3.48 11.37
C PRO A 38 -5.14 -4.64 10.39
N GLU A 39 -5.67 -5.76 10.88
CA GLU A 39 -6.10 -6.89 10.04
C GLU A 39 -7.32 -6.55 9.18
N THR A 40 -7.97 -5.40 9.43
CA THR A 40 -9.12 -4.94 8.66
C THR A 40 -9.00 -3.47 8.32
N LEU A 41 -9.16 -3.13 7.04
CA LEU A 41 -9.23 -1.74 6.55
C LEU A 41 -10.41 -1.61 5.59
N CYS A 42 -11.20 -0.54 5.75
CA CYS A 42 -12.38 -0.28 4.90
C CYS A 42 -13.36 -1.46 4.79
N GLY A 43 -13.48 -2.27 5.86
CA GLY A 43 -14.36 -3.44 5.88
C GLY A 43 -13.85 -4.61 5.03
N ARG A 44 -12.55 -4.64 4.69
CA ARG A 44 -11.88 -5.79 4.07
C ARG A 44 -10.84 -6.35 5.01
N SER A 45 -10.72 -7.68 5.04
CA SER A 45 -9.57 -8.32 5.67
C SER A 45 -8.32 -7.98 4.88
N ILE A 46 -7.22 -7.69 5.57
CA ILE A 46 -5.94 -7.32 4.98
C ILE A 46 -4.86 -8.22 5.57
N GLU A 47 -3.96 -8.71 4.71
CA GLU A 47 -2.73 -9.37 5.13
C GLU A 47 -1.70 -8.29 5.54
N PRO A 48 -1.37 -8.13 6.84
CA PRO A 48 -0.49 -7.05 7.28
C PRO A 48 0.88 -7.10 6.63
N ALA A 49 1.40 -8.31 6.35
CA ALA A 49 2.71 -8.51 5.77
C ALA A 49 2.80 -8.02 4.32
N SER A 50 1.70 -8.08 3.56
CA SER A 50 1.66 -7.61 2.16
C SER A 50 1.47 -6.10 2.06
N LEU A 51 0.74 -5.49 3.00
CA LEU A 51 0.53 -4.05 3.04
C LEU A 51 1.76 -3.29 3.56
N ARG A 52 2.44 -3.82 4.58
CA ARG A 52 3.56 -3.15 5.28
C ARG A 52 4.59 -2.49 4.38
N PRO A 53 5.10 -3.12 3.30
CA PRO A 53 6.13 -2.53 2.45
C PRO A 53 5.65 -1.31 1.65
N LEU A 54 4.33 -1.16 1.46
CA LEU A 54 3.73 -0.03 0.73
C LEU A 54 3.50 1.20 1.62
N LEU A 55 3.58 1.01 2.94
CA LEU A 55 3.37 2.06 3.91
C LEU A 55 4.68 2.78 4.21
N SER A 56 4.60 4.08 4.49
CA SER A 56 5.76 4.86 4.95
C SER A 56 5.92 4.70 6.44
N ASP A 57 7.06 5.13 6.95
CA ASP A 57 7.22 5.36 8.38
C ASP A 57 6.14 6.31 8.91
N GLY A 58 5.78 6.12 10.18
CA GLY A 58 4.70 6.84 10.84
C GLY A 58 4.37 6.23 12.19
N ARG A 59 3.19 6.55 12.73
CA ARG A 59 2.74 6.01 14.02
C ARG A 59 1.41 5.26 13.95
N LYS A 60 0.57 5.55 12.96
CA LYS A 60 -0.77 4.97 12.88
C LYS A 60 -1.19 4.73 11.44
N VAL A 61 -1.82 3.58 11.19
CA VAL A 61 -2.49 3.28 9.92
C VAL A 61 -3.99 3.36 10.12
N VAL A 62 -4.68 4.05 9.20
CA VAL A 62 -6.15 4.07 9.16
C VAL A 62 -6.64 3.92 7.74
N GLY A 63 -7.66 3.09 7.55
CA GLY A 63 -8.43 3.01 6.32
C GLY A 63 -9.67 3.87 6.48
N LYS A 64 -9.95 4.73 5.50
CA LYS A 64 -11.18 5.52 5.44
C LYS A 64 -11.86 5.30 4.11
N GLU A 65 -13.08 4.81 4.17
CA GLU A 65 -14.00 4.86 3.04
C GLU A 65 -14.24 6.33 2.67
N GLN A 66 -13.97 6.66 1.40
CA GLN A 66 -14.16 8.00 0.84
C GLN A 66 -15.51 8.10 0.14
N ASP A 67 -15.94 7.01 -0.49
CA ASP A 67 -17.15 6.95 -1.28
C ASP A 67 -17.67 5.50 -1.33
N ARG A 68 -18.99 5.34 -1.39
CA ARG A 68 -19.66 4.04 -1.47
C ARG A 68 -21.02 4.20 -2.12
N ASP A 69 -21.26 3.36 -3.11
CA ASP A 69 -22.59 3.05 -3.63
C ASP A 69 -22.79 1.52 -3.69
N GLU A 70 -23.87 1.04 -4.33
CA GLU A 70 -24.17 -0.39 -4.43
C GLU A 70 -23.12 -1.20 -5.23
N LYS A 71 -22.42 -0.55 -6.16
CA LYS A 71 -21.54 -1.17 -7.16
C LYS A 71 -20.10 -0.65 -7.09
N PHE A 72 -19.82 0.33 -6.25
CA PHE A 72 -18.54 1.00 -6.14
C PHE A 72 -18.19 1.30 -4.70
N VAL A 73 -16.92 1.07 -4.36
CA VAL A 73 -16.34 1.44 -3.06
C VAL A 73 -14.97 2.08 -3.31
N ARG A 74 -14.70 3.20 -2.65
CA ARG A 74 -13.38 3.81 -2.61
C ARG A 74 -12.85 3.89 -1.19
N CYS A 75 -11.69 3.29 -0.97
CA CYS A 75 -10.98 3.27 0.30
C CYS A 75 -9.63 3.99 0.15
N ALA A 76 -9.38 4.96 1.03
CA ALA A 76 -8.06 5.56 1.18
C ALA A 76 -7.37 5.04 2.44
N ILE A 77 -6.14 4.58 2.31
CA ILE A 77 -5.29 4.19 3.43
C ILE A 77 -4.35 5.34 3.73
N PHE A 78 -4.30 5.73 5.00
CA PHE A 78 -3.47 6.79 5.52
C PHE A 78 -2.44 6.24 6.50
N VAL A 79 -1.22 6.75 6.43
CA VAL A 79 -0.25 6.69 7.52
C VAL A 79 -0.23 8.07 8.18
N ASP A 80 -0.60 8.11 9.45
CA ASP A 80 -0.89 9.30 10.23
C ASP A 80 -1.96 10.21 9.57
N LYS A 81 -1.55 11.08 8.64
CA LYS A 81 -2.45 11.99 7.90
C LYS A 81 -2.21 11.97 6.39
N ASP A 82 -1.18 11.28 5.93
CA ASP A 82 -0.80 11.25 4.53
C ASP A 82 -1.46 10.04 3.88
N ALA A 83 -2.20 10.27 2.79
CA ALA A 83 -2.73 9.19 1.98
C ALA A 83 -1.57 8.49 1.30
N VAL A 84 -1.49 7.16 1.44
CA VAL A 84 -0.39 6.36 0.88
C VAL A 84 -0.88 5.39 -0.18
N LEU A 85 -2.15 4.96 -0.08
CA LEU A 85 -2.78 4.05 -1.02
C LEU A 85 -4.24 4.44 -1.21
N MET A 86 -4.72 4.35 -2.45
CA MET A 86 -6.12 4.42 -2.80
C MET A 86 -6.53 3.09 -3.42
N ILE A 87 -7.65 2.54 -2.97
CA ILE A 87 -8.25 1.33 -3.50
C ILE A 87 -9.64 1.69 -3.99
N SER A 88 -9.93 1.40 -5.25
CA SER A 88 -11.25 1.54 -5.86
C SER A 88 -11.72 0.17 -6.35
N GLU A 89 -12.90 -0.23 -5.90
CA GLU A 89 -13.55 -1.49 -6.25
C GLU A 89 -14.82 -1.17 -7.02
N TYR A 90 -15.01 -1.82 -8.17
CA TYR A 90 -16.20 -1.67 -9.01
C TYR A 90 -16.82 -3.03 -9.29
N ARG A 91 -18.14 -3.11 -9.37
CA ARG A 91 -18.93 -4.28 -9.76
C ARG A 91 -19.88 -3.91 -10.90
N ASP A 92 -20.34 -4.91 -11.64
CA ASP A 92 -21.27 -4.77 -12.76
C ASP A 92 -20.73 -3.92 -13.90
N HIS A 93 -19.40 -3.79 -13.98
CA HIS A 93 -18.78 -3.09 -15.10
C HIS A 93 -18.69 -4.01 -16.32
N HIS A 94 -19.06 -3.46 -17.48
CA HIS A 94 -18.79 -4.09 -18.77
C HIS A 94 -17.28 -4.18 -19.00
N ARG A 95 -16.88 -5.11 -19.87
CA ARG A 95 -15.48 -5.41 -20.13
C ARG A 95 -14.73 -4.11 -20.39
N PHE A 96 -13.64 -3.96 -19.66
CA PHE A 96 -12.80 -2.80 -19.74
C PHE A 96 -11.57 -3.14 -20.58
N ASP A 97 -11.36 -2.42 -21.67
CA ASP A 97 -10.14 -2.61 -22.46
C ASP A 97 -8.97 -2.00 -21.67
N ILE A 98 -8.10 -2.86 -21.18
CA ILE A 98 -6.88 -2.48 -20.47
C ILE A 98 -6.03 -1.51 -21.31
N ALA A 99 -6.04 -1.61 -22.64
CA ALA A 99 -5.37 -0.67 -23.53
C ALA A 99 -6.06 0.70 -23.56
N GLU A 100 -7.39 0.74 -23.44
CA GLU A 100 -8.16 1.99 -23.29
C GLU A 100 -7.91 2.63 -21.92
N TYR A 101 -7.81 1.84 -20.84
CA TYR A 101 -7.41 2.35 -19.52
C TYR A 101 -6.09 3.09 -19.52
N LYS A 102 -5.08 2.47 -20.13
CA LYS A 102 -3.72 3.00 -20.18
C LYS A 102 -3.75 4.39 -20.82
N LYS A 103 -4.61 4.59 -21.83
CA LYS A 103 -4.82 5.89 -22.49
C LYS A 103 -5.61 6.87 -21.62
N GLU A 104 -6.76 6.47 -21.09
CA GLU A 104 -7.64 7.35 -20.30
C GLU A 104 -6.95 7.90 -19.05
N ARG A 105 -6.20 7.05 -18.35
CA ARG A 105 -5.46 7.42 -17.14
C ARG A 105 -4.15 8.13 -17.41
N HIS A 106 -3.78 8.34 -18.68
CA HIS A 106 -2.48 8.89 -19.08
C HIS A 106 -1.33 8.16 -18.39
N VAL A 107 -1.42 6.83 -18.26
CA VAL A 107 -0.36 6.02 -17.67
C VAL A 107 0.80 6.04 -18.67
N THR A 108 1.73 6.97 -18.44
CA THR A 108 2.94 7.15 -19.27
C THR A 108 4.01 6.09 -18.97
N GLU A 109 3.79 5.29 -17.94
CA GLU A 109 4.74 4.33 -17.38
C GLU A 109 4.45 2.93 -17.89
N ASP A 110 5.50 2.23 -18.36
CA ASP A 110 5.45 0.95 -19.09
C ASP A 110 4.60 -0.11 -18.37
N PRO A 111 3.33 -0.29 -18.77
CA PRO A 111 2.38 -1.12 -18.05
C PRO A 111 2.47 -2.56 -18.56
N VAL A 112 2.85 -3.48 -17.67
CA VAL A 112 3.08 -4.89 -18.00
C VAL A 112 1.97 -5.77 -17.45
N ASP A 113 1.77 -6.93 -18.05
CA ASP A 113 0.84 -7.94 -17.55
C ASP A 113 1.27 -8.39 -16.15
N SER A 114 0.30 -8.48 -15.24
CA SER A 114 0.54 -8.94 -13.88
C SER A 114 0.29 -10.45 -13.76
N LYS A 115 0.91 -11.06 -12.75
CA LYS A 115 0.68 -12.46 -12.39
C LYS A 115 -0.56 -12.66 -11.51
N VAL A 116 -1.20 -11.58 -11.06
CA VAL A 116 -2.43 -11.63 -10.27
C VAL A 116 -3.58 -12.17 -11.15
N PRO A 117 -4.45 -13.05 -10.64
CA PRO A 117 -5.57 -13.59 -11.42
C PRO A 117 -6.46 -12.53 -12.08
N GLY A 118 -7.07 -12.91 -13.21
CA GLY A 118 -7.89 -12.05 -14.05
C GLY A 118 -7.10 -11.41 -15.19
N GLU A 119 -7.75 -10.53 -15.95
CA GLU A 119 -7.05 -9.64 -16.88
C GLU A 119 -6.44 -8.51 -16.04
N SER A 120 -5.14 -8.58 -15.75
CA SER A 120 -4.47 -7.72 -14.78
C SER A 120 -3.21 -7.06 -15.34
N VAL A 121 -2.99 -5.81 -14.94
CA VAL A 121 -1.81 -5.01 -15.31
C VAL A 121 -1.25 -4.29 -14.11
N ILE A 122 0.07 -4.09 -14.16
CA ILE A 122 0.80 -3.31 -13.17
C ILE A 122 1.71 -2.30 -13.85
N TYR A 123 1.76 -1.10 -13.30
CA TYR A 123 2.59 0.01 -13.74
C TYR A 123 3.27 0.65 -12.54
N ASP A 124 4.15 1.62 -12.77
CA ASP A 124 4.80 2.32 -11.67
C ASP A 124 3.71 3.04 -10.85
N GLY A 125 3.61 2.71 -9.55
CA GLY A 125 2.60 3.34 -8.70
C GLY A 125 1.16 2.83 -8.83
N GLY A 126 0.84 1.84 -9.66
CA GLY A 126 -0.54 1.38 -9.77
C GLY A 126 -0.73 -0.04 -10.30
N PHE A 127 -1.91 -0.59 -9.99
CA PHE A 127 -2.34 -1.93 -10.36
C PHE A 127 -3.82 -1.90 -10.72
N VAL A 128 -4.19 -2.57 -11.82
CA VAL A 128 -5.60 -2.82 -12.15
C VAL A 128 -5.81 -4.28 -12.50
N SER A 129 -6.91 -4.85 -12.02
CA SER A 129 -7.40 -6.14 -12.50
C SER A 129 -8.87 -6.12 -12.81
N MET A 130 -9.25 -6.89 -13.82
CA MET A 130 -10.62 -7.20 -14.16
C MET A 130 -10.85 -8.70 -13.99
N ASN A 131 -11.84 -9.04 -13.18
CA ASN A 131 -12.18 -10.41 -12.85
C ASN A 131 -13.67 -10.67 -13.13
N PRO A 132 -14.05 -11.87 -13.58
CA PRO A 132 -15.46 -12.22 -13.71
C PRO A 132 -16.19 -12.06 -12.37
N CYS A 133 -17.33 -11.38 -12.40
CA CYS A 133 -18.19 -11.21 -11.24
C CYS A 133 -19.64 -11.32 -11.70
N PRO A 134 -20.12 -12.54 -12.01
CA PRO A 134 -21.44 -12.73 -12.60
C PRO A 134 -22.53 -12.32 -11.61
N ALA A 135 -23.17 -11.18 -11.87
CA ALA A 135 -24.33 -10.73 -11.11
C ALA A 135 -25.59 -11.20 -11.84
N ARG A 136 -26.45 -11.94 -11.13
CA ARG A 136 -27.81 -12.30 -11.59
C ARG A 136 -27.90 -12.91 -13.01
N GLY A 137 -26.87 -13.62 -13.47
CA GLY A 137 -26.85 -14.30 -14.76
C GLY A 137 -26.34 -13.45 -15.94
N GLU A 138 -25.98 -12.19 -15.71
CA GLU A 138 -25.32 -11.35 -16.72
C GLU A 138 -23.79 -11.48 -16.65
N LYS A 139 -23.13 -11.30 -17.80
CA LYS A 139 -21.67 -11.23 -17.87
C LYS A 139 -21.21 -9.85 -17.39
N SER A 140 -20.97 -9.74 -16.10
CA SER A 140 -20.38 -8.57 -15.45
C SER A 140 -18.98 -8.87 -14.92
N ASN A 141 -18.22 -7.80 -14.71
CA ASN A 141 -16.88 -7.88 -14.14
C ASN A 141 -16.79 -7.08 -12.84
N TYR A 142 -15.86 -7.51 -12.01
CA TYR A 142 -15.31 -6.76 -10.91
C TYR A 142 -13.99 -6.14 -11.35
N ILE A 143 -13.80 -4.85 -11.04
CA ILE A 143 -12.56 -4.13 -11.28
C ILE A 143 -11.96 -3.73 -9.94
N LEU A 144 -10.69 -4.07 -9.75
CA LEU A 144 -9.86 -3.59 -8.64
C LEU A 144 -8.82 -2.64 -9.20
N ASP A 145 -8.85 -1.38 -8.77
CA ASP A 145 -7.87 -0.34 -9.09
C ASP A 145 -7.17 0.11 -7.80
N ILE A 146 -5.86 -0.10 -7.72
CA ILE A 146 -5.03 0.28 -6.59
C ILE A 146 -3.98 1.27 -7.07
N THR A 147 -3.92 2.43 -6.44
CA THR A 147 -2.95 3.49 -6.76
C THR A 147 -2.16 3.89 -5.52
N LEU A 148 -0.83 3.91 -5.64
CA LEU A 148 0.08 4.49 -4.66
C LEU A 148 0.04 6.01 -4.75
N THR A 149 -0.15 6.67 -3.61
CA THR A 149 -0.08 8.14 -3.53
C THR A 149 1.35 8.53 -3.12
N ARG A 150 2.31 8.30 -4.02
CA ARG A 150 3.75 8.46 -3.80
C ARG A 150 4.43 9.14 -4.97
N SER A 151 5.72 9.42 -4.84
CA SER A 151 6.51 9.88 -5.99
C SER A 151 6.62 8.76 -7.05
N PRO A 152 6.82 9.10 -8.33
CA PRO A 152 7.05 8.11 -9.39
C PRO A 152 8.18 7.12 -9.09
N GLU A 153 9.25 7.59 -8.45
CA GLU A 153 10.41 6.77 -8.08
C GLU A 153 10.06 5.70 -7.04
N ASP A 154 9.23 6.06 -6.06
CA ASP A 154 8.69 5.12 -5.08
C ASP A 154 7.73 4.13 -5.76
N GLY A 155 6.87 4.61 -6.65
CA GLY A 155 5.96 3.77 -7.44
C GLY A 155 6.71 2.69 -8.23
N LYS A 156 7.85 3.04 -8.81
CA LYS A 156 8.73 2.09 -9.50
C LYS A 156 9.39 1.09 -8.57
N ARG A 157 9.91 1.57 -7.44
CA ARG A 157 10.59 0.73 -6.45
C ARG A 157 9.64 -0.29 -5.82
N LEU A 158 8.39 0.10 -5.57
CA LEU A 158 7.38 -0.69 -4.85
C LEU A 158 6.50 -1.56 -5.77
N ARG A 159 6.82 -1.66 -7.06
CA ARG A 159 5.98 -2.39 -8.03
C ARG A 159 5.72 -3.84 -7.59
N LYS A 160 6.73 -4.56 -7.11
CA LYS A 160 6.58 -5.97 -6.71
C LYS A 160 5.73 -6.12 -5.44
N GLU A 161 5.93 -5.23 -4.50
CA GLU A 161 5.19 -5.16 -3.25
C GLU A 161 3.73 -4.82 -3.51
N LEU A 162 3.46 -3.94 -4.49
CA LEU A 162 2.11 -3.59 -4.91
C LEU A 162 1.40 -4.78 -5.56
N GLU A 163 2.11 -5.53 -6.41
CA GLU A 163 1.59 -6.77 -6.99
C GLU A 163 1.23 -7.80 -5.92
N ALA A 164 2.11 -7.97 -4.92
CA ALA A 164 1.90 -8.91 -3.81
C ALA A 164 0.70 -8.49 -2.94
N PHE A 165 0.57 -7.20 -2.63
CA PHE A 165 -0.59 -6.68 -1.93
C PHE A 165 -1.88 -6.90 -2.72
N ALA A 166 -1.88 -6.55 -4.01
CA ALA A 166 -3.02 -6.75 -4.89
C ALA A 166 -3.45 -8.24 -4.95
N ALA A 167 -2.49 -9.16 -5.04
CA ALA A 167 -2.75 -10.60 -4.99
C ALA A 167 -3.45 -11.03 -3.71
N SER A 168 -3.04 -10.48 -2.56
CA SER A 168 -3.64 -10.79 -1.26
C SER A 168 -5.00 -10.13 -1.04
N TYR A 169 -5.22 -8.94 -1.61
CA TYR A 169 -6.46 -8.17 -1.44
C TYR A 169 -7.59 -8.67 -2.34
N LEU A 170 -7.26 -9.07 -3.57
CA LEU A 170 -8.25 -9.40 -4.61
C LEU A 170 -9.34 -10.39 -4.14
N PRO A 171 -9.03 -11.52 -3.46
CA PRO A 171 -10.06 -12.43 -2.98
C PRO A 171 -11.05 -11.79 -1.98
N GLU A 172 -10.55 -10.93 -1.10
CA GLU A 172 -11.36 -10.23 -0.10
C GLU A 172 -12.26 -9.17 -0.74
N GLY A 173 -11.77 -8.44 -1.74
CA GLY A 173 -12.57 -7.51 -2.54
C GLY A 173 -13.67 -8.22 -3.32
N LEU A 174 -13.34 -9.32 -4.02
CA LEU A 174 -14.33 -10.15 -4.73
C LEU A 174 -15.43 -10.66 -3.80
N LYS A 175 -15.05 -11.17 -2.63
CA LYS A 175 -16.00 -11.68 -1.63
C LYS A 175 -16.93 -10.57 -1.13
N ALA A 176 -16.37 -9.45 -0.73
CA ALA A 176 -17.14 -8.40 -0.11
C ALA A 176 -17.98 -7.58 -1.11
N MET A 177 -17.62 -7.61 -2.40
CA MET A 177 -18.49 -7.14 -3.49
C MET A 177 -19.51 -8.19 -3.95
N GLY A 178 -19.52 -9.39 -3.36
CA GLY A 178 -20.52 -10.44 -3.66
C GLY A 178 -20.29 -11.18 -4.97
N CYS A 179 -19.06 -11.19 -5.49
CA CYS A 179 -18.68 -11.89 -6.71
C CYS A 179 -18.44 -13.39 -6.48
N VAL A 180 -18.14 -13.77 -5.24
CA VAL A 180 -17.97 -15.16 -4.81
C VAL A 180 -18.93 -15.45 -3.65
N LYS A 181 -19.50 -16.66 -3.64
CA LYS A 181 -20.41 -17.14 -2.59
C LYS A 181 -19.65 -17.90 -1.52
#